data_AF-A0A1N6XDA5-F1
#
_entry.id   AF-A0A1N6XDA5-F1
#
_cell.length_a   1.000
_cell.length_b   1.000
_cell.length_c   1.000
_cell.angle_alpha   90.00
_cell.angle_beta   90.00
_cell.angle_gamma   90.00
#
_symmetry.space_group_name_H-M   'P 1'
#
loop_
_entity.id
_entity.type
_entity.pdbx_description
1 polymer ?
#
loop_
_entity_poly.entity_id
_entity_poly.type
_entity_poly.pdbx_seq_one_letter_code
_entity_poly.pdbx_strand_id
1 'polypeptide(L)' 'MQVDTPQQGFDLAIVMARRAVKTTQPDVAVLKAQRPRYAGDAASLIDVSAVAAAWFATIAAANDYWRE' A
#
# COMPACT_ATOMS: atom_id res chain seq x y z
N MET A 1 -3.68 7.17 -12.74
CA MET A 1 -3.36 5.84 -12.14
C MET A 1 -3.04 4.81 -13.22
N GLN A 2 -2.55 5.23 -14.39
CA GLN A 2 -2.27 4.31 -15.48
C GLN A 2 -0.84 3.78 -15.34
N VAL A 3 -0.69 2.46 -15.36
CA VAL A 3 0.57 1.74 -15.20
C VAL A 3 0.58 0.55 -16.17
N ASP A 4 1.74 0.23 -16.73
CA ASP A 4 1.81 -0.63 -17.91
C ASP A 4 1.69 -2.12 -17.57
N THR A 5 1.99 -2.51 -16.33
CA THR A 5 1.99 -3.92 -15.91
C THR A 5 1.35 -4.14 -14.53
N PRO A 6 0.85 -5.35 -14.24
CA PRO A 6 0.35 -5.70 -12.91
C PRO A 6 1.39 -5.48 -11.79
N GLN A 7 2.67 -5.75 -12.06
CA GLN A 7 3.74 -5.54 -11.08
C GLN A 7 3.87 -4.06 -10.70
N GLN A 8 3.89 -3.16 -11.69
CA GLN A 8 3.91 -1.71 -11.44
C GLN A 8 2.64 -1.25 -10.71
N GLY A 9 1.49 -1.88 -10.98
CA GLY A 9 0.25 -1.62 -10.24
C GLY A 9 0.34 -2.00 -8.77
N PHE A 10 0.96 -3.13 -8.46
CA PHE A 10 1.19 -3.55 -7.08
C PHE A 10 2.16 -2.61 -6.36
N ASP A 11 3.26 -2.22 -7.03
CA ASP A 11 4.22 -1.27 -6.47
C ASP A 11 3.55 0.08 -6.18
N LEU A 12 2.70 0.57 -7.09
CA LEU A 12 1.91 1.77 -6.88
C LEU A 12 0.93 1.61 -5.70
N ALA A 13 0.28 0.46 -5.56
CA ALA A 13 -0.63 0.18 -4.43
C ALA A 13 0.09 0.31 -3.07
N ILE A 14 1.30 -0.24 -2.97
CA ILE A 14 2.15 -0.13 -1.77
C ILE A 14 2.54 1.33 -1.50
N VAL A 15 2.90 2.08 -2.54
CA VAL A 15 3.22 3.51 -2.41
C VAL A 15 2.02 4.31 -1.90
N MET A 16 0.83 4.06 -2.46
CA MET A 16 -0.41 4.74 -2.06
C MET A 16 -0.79 4.44 -0.61
N ALA A 17 -0.72 3.17 -0.19
CA ALA A 17 -0.95 2.76 1.19
C ALA A 17 0.00 3.48 2.17
N ARG A 18 1.30 3.49 1.86
CA ARG A 18 2.32 4.18 2.67
C ARG A 18 2.14 5.69 2.69
N ARG A 19 1.71 6.27 1.56
CA ARG A 19 1.45 7.72 1.45
C ARG A 19 0.27 8.13 2.32
N ALA A 20 -0.80 7.34 2.37
CA ALA A 20 -1.94 7.62 3.25
C ALA A 20 -1.50 7.74 4.72
N VAL A 21 -0.71 6.77 5.22
CA VAL A 21 -0.17 6.80 6.59
C VAL A 21 0.71 8.04 6.83
N LYS A 22 1.63 8.34 5.90
CA LYS A 22 2.53 9.50 6.01
C LYS A 22 1.78 10.84 5.92
N THR A 23 0.70 10.92 5.17
CA THR A 23 -0.15 12.12 5.09
C THR A 23 -0.86 12.36 6.43
N THR A 24 -1.40 11.32 7.05
CA THR A 24 -2.08 11.42 8.35
C THR A 24 -1.11 11.69 9.50
N GLN A 25 0.09 11.10 9.46
CA GLN A 25 1.15 11.31 10.44
C GLN A 25 2.44 11.77 9.73
N PRO A 26 2.68 13.10 9.66
CA PRO A 26 3.85 13.64 8.95
C PRO A 26 5.17 13.49 9.72
N ASP A 27 5.13 13.28 11.05
CA ASP A 27 6.33 13.15 11.88
C ASP A 27 7.00 11.78 11.68
N VAL A 28 8.17 11.82 11.04
CA VAL A 28 8.99 10.65 10.75
C VAL A 28 9.50 9.97 12.04
N ALA A 29 9.76 10.71 13.12
CA ALA A 29 10.19 10.13 14.38
C ALA A 29 9.08 9.28 14.99
N VAL A 30 7.84 9.78 14.96
CA VAL A 30 6.65 9.00 15.39
C VAL A 30 6.49 7.75 14.53
N LEU A 31 6.57 7.87 13.20
CA LEU A 31 6.46 6.70 12.31
C LEU A 31 7.53 5.64 12.58
N LYS A 32 8.78 6.06 12.79
CA LYS A 32 9.90 5.16 13.13
C LYS A 32 9.69 4.46 14.47
N ALA A 33 9.20 5.19 15.47
CA ALA A 33 8.91 4.64 16.79
C ALA A 33 7.78 3.60 16.78
N GLN A 34 6.79 3.74 15.88
CA GLN A 34 5.70 2.77 15.73
C GLN A 34 6.09 1.53 14.92
N ARG A 35 7.09 1.62 14.03
CA ARG A 35 7.45 0.52 13.10
C ARG A 35 7.74 -0.82 13.78
N PRO A 36 8.51 -0.89 14.88
CA PRO A 36 8.75 -2.16 15.57
C PRO A 36 7.48 -2.84 16.09
N ARG A 37 6.42 -2.07 16.39
CA ARG A 37 5.18 -2.61 16.96
C ARG A 37 4.41 -3.47 15.97
N TYR A 38 4.32 -3.03 14.72
CA TYR A 38 3.54 -3.73 13.70
C TYR A 38 4.40 -4.63 12.80
N ALA A 39 5.70 -4.38 12.68
CA ALA A 39 6.56 -5.14 11.77
C ALA A 39 6.84 -6.58 12.23
N GLY A 40 6.68 -6.88 13.52
CA GLY A 40 6.81 -8.22 14.09
C GLY A 40 5.48 -8.89 14.45
N ASP A 41 4.35 -8.24 14.17
CA ASP A 41 3.02 -8.71 14.54
C ASP A 41 2.27 -9.28 13.33
N ALA A 42 1.89 -10.55 13.39
CA ALA A 42 1.30 -11.26 12.26
C ALA A 42 -0.05 -10.66 11.82
N ALA A 43 -0.89 -10.26 12.77
CA ALA A 43 -2.17 -9.63 12.49
C ALA A 43 -1.97 -8.29 11.76
N SER A 44 -1.05 -7.47 12.26
CA SER A 44 -0.70 -6.20 11.61
C SER A 44 -0.13 -6.39 10.20
N LEU A 45 0.66 -7.44 9.97
CA LEU A 45 1.18 -7.74 8.62
C LEU A 45 0.06 -8.16 7.66
N ILE A 46 -0.95 -8.90 8.14
CA ILE A 46 -2.16 -9.23 7.38
C ILE A 46 -2.96 -7.96 7.09
N ASP A 47 -3.15 -7.07 8.06
CA ASP A 47 -3.88 -5.81 7.88
C ASP A 47 -3.20 -4.90 6.85
N VAL A 48 -1.87 -4.79 6.89
CA VAL A 48 -1.09 -4.05 5.88
C VAL A 48 -1.29 -4.65 4.48
N SER A 49 -1.33 -5.99 4.38
CA SER A 49 -1.61 -6.69 3.11
C SER A 49 -3.01 -6.38 2.59
N ALA A 50 -4.03 -6.37 3.47
CA ALA A 50 -5.41 -6.04 3.10
C ALA A 50 -5.56 -4.61 2.56
N VAL A 51 -4.86 -3.64 3.15
CA VAL A 51 -4.85 -2.24 2.66
C VAL A 51 -4.20 -2.16 1.27
N ALA A 52 -3.07 -2.85 1.05
CA ALA A 52 -2.43 -2.90 -0.25
C ALA A 52 -3.34 -3.55 -1.31
N ALA A 53 -4.05 -4.62 -0.95
CA ALA A 53 -5.01 -5.29 -1.82
C ALA A 53 -6.16 -4.37 -2.25
N ALA A 54 -6.69 -3.54 -1.36
CA ALA A 54 -7.75 -2.57 -1.69
C ALA A 54 -7.29 -1.51 -2.70
N TRP A 55 -6.07 -0.97 -2.54
CA TRP A 55 -5.48 -0.07 -3.51
C TRP A 55 -5.21 -0.76 -4.85
N PHE A 56 -4.67 -1.99 -4.82
CA PHE A 56 -4.39 -2.76 -6.02
C PHE A 56 -5.65 -3.08 -6.81
N ALA A 57 -6.76 -3.43 -6.14
CA ALA A 57 -8.06 -3.64 -6.78
C ALA A 57 -8.54 -2.38 -7.52
N THR A 58 -8.38 -1.21 -6.90
CA THR A 58 -8.72 0.08 -7.52
C THR A 58 -7.85 0.38 -8.73
N ILE A 59 -6.53 0.15 -8.62
CA ILE A 59 -5.57 0.36 -9.71
C ILE A 59 -5.83 -0.62 -10.85
N ALA A 60 -6.07 -1.89 -10.55
CA ALA A 60 -6.39 -2.91 -11.55
C ALA A 60 -7.65 -2.53 -12.33
N ALA A 61 -8.73 -2.12 -11.65
CA ALA A 61 -9.94 -1.63 -12.30
C ALA A 61 -9.68 -0.40 -13.19
N ALA A 62 -8.82 0.52 -12.75
CA ALA A 62 -8.44 1.70 -13.54
C ALA A 62 -7.56 1.38 -14.77
N ASN A 63 -6.95 0.19 -14.84
CA ASN A 63 -6.10 -0.26 -15.94
C ASN A 63 -6.75 -1.40 -16.76
N ASP A 64 -8.07 -1.53 -16.67
CA ASP A 64 -8.83 -2.63 -17.29
C ASP A 64 -8.21 -4.02 -17.04
N TYR A 65 -7.65 -4.19 -15.85
CA TYR A 65 -6.96 -5.41 -15.40
C TYR A 65 -5.80 -5.86 -16.31
N TRP A 66 -5.21 -4.96 -17.10
CA TRP A 66 -4.16 -5.26 -18.08
C TRP A 66 -4.58 -6.38 -19.05
N ARG A 67 -5.87 -6.48 -19.35
CA ARG A 67 -6.36 -7.43 -20.36
C ARG A 67 -5.92 -6.90 -21.73
N GLU A 68 -5.15 -7.72 -22.45
CA GLU A 68 -5.10 -7.71 -23.90
C GLU A 68 -6.18 -8.65 -24.46
#